data_AF-A0A538QHI2-F1
#
_entry.id   AF-A0A538QHI2-F1
#
_cell.length_a   1.000
_cell.length_b   1.000
_cell.length_c   1.000
_cell.angle_alpha   90.00
_cell.angle_beta   90.00
_cell.angle_gamma   90.00
#
_symmetry.space_group_name_H-M   'P 1'
#
loop_
_entity.id
_entity.type
_entity.pdbx_description
1 polymer ?
#
loop_
_entity_poly.entity_id
_entity_poly.type
_entity_poly.pdbx_seq_one_letter_code
_entity_poly.pdbx_strand_id
1 'polypeptide(L)'
;MVSELPVARDTLLVRLLGAGSVLKQAIAELQAPPAEAPERRLALPVLLRLALTVPTDPAQQTSDDQEFLMNTQDIVETWRREAIQEGLQQGERKLLLRQLRRRFG
;
A
#
# COMPACT_ATOMS: atom_id res chain seq x y z
N MET A 1 0.17 6.38 -25.60
CA MET A 1 0.12 5.28 -24.59
C MET A 1 0.55 5.82 -23.22
N VAL A 2 0.22 5.16 -22.09
CA VAL A 2 0.66 5.62 -20.75
C VAL A 2 2.19 5.75 -20.67
N SER A 3 2.92 4.93 -21.43
CA SER A 3 4.37 4.98 -21.59
C SER A 3 4.94 6.26 -22.22
N GLU A 4 4.11 7.08 -22.88
CA GLU A 4 4.53 8.36 -23.49
C GLU A 4 4.33 9.54 -22.55
N LEU A 5 3.71 9.32 -21.38
CA LEU A 5 3.49 10.39 -20.42
C LEU A 5 4.82 10.86 -19.81
N PRO A 6 5.03 12.19 -19.68
CA PRO A 6 6.25 12.70 -19.06
C PRO A 6 6.36 12.23 -17.61
N VAL A 7 7.60 12.06 -17.15
CA VAL A 7 7.90 11.75 -15.75
C VAL A 7 7.72 13.02 -14.92
N ALA A 8 6.49 13.24 -14.47
CA ALA A 8 6.11 14.40 -13.67
C ALA A 8 5.03 14.05 -12.65
N ARG A 9 4.85 14.93 -11.66
CA ARG A 9 3.94 14.74 -10.53
C ARG A 9 2.47 14.69 -10.95
N ASP A 10 2.09 15.48 -11.94
CA ASP A 10 0.74 15.58 -12.50
C ASP A 10 0.33 14.33 -13.30
N THR A 11 1.29 13.62 -13.89
CA THR A 11 1.04 12.36 -14.61
C THR A 11 1.20 11.12 -13.74
N LEU A 12 1.73 11.25 -12.52
CA LEU A 12 2.09 10.13 -11.65
C LEU A 12 0.96 9.12 -11.48
N LEU A 13 -0.24 9.59 -11.13
CA LEU A 13 -1.38 8.71 -10.88
C LEU A 13 -1.82 7.93 -12.12
N VAL A 14 -1.69 8.52 -13.32
CA VAL A 14 -2.02 7.84 -14.58
C VAL A 14 -0.94 6.82 -14.92
N ARG A 15 0.34 7.11 -14.62
CA ARG A 15 1.45 6.17 -14.82
C ARG A 15 1.40 4.95 -13.89
N LEU A 16 0.73 5.05 -12.73
CA LEU A 16 0.41 3.88 -11.88
C LEU A 16 -0.56 2.90 -12.53
N LEU A 17 -1.25 3.29 -13.61
CA LEU A 17 -2.10 2.39 -14.41
C LEU A 17 -1.33 1.75 -15.58
N GLY A 18 -0.03 2.04 -15.72
CA GLY A 18 0.83 1.43 -16.71
C GLY A 18 1.26 0.01 -16.31
N ALA A 19 2.16 -0.57 -17.11
CA ALA A 19 2.79 -1.86 -16.86
C ALA A 19 4.31 -1.73 -17.02
N GLY A 20 5.06 -2.76 -16.66
CA GLY A 20 6.50 -2.81 -16.83
C GLY A 20 7.24 -1.70 -16.06
N SER A 21 8.24 -1.14 -16.74
CA SER A 21 9.08 -0.05 -16.21
C SER A 21 8.28 1.18 -15.80
N VAL A 22 7.15 1.47 -16.46
CA VAL A 22 6.30 2.64 -16.16
C VAL A 22 5.67 2.52 -14.79
N LEU A 23 5.08 1.35 -14.49
CA LEU A 23 4.48 1.07 -13.18
C LEU A 23 5.55 1.08 -12.08
N LYS A 24 6.67 0.40 -12.32
CA LYS A 24 7.78 0.32 -11.36
C LYS A 24 8.34 1.70 -11.01
N GLN A 25 8.55 2.54 -12.02
CA GLN A 25 9.04 3.90 -11.82
C GLN A 25 8.01 4.77 -11.07
N ALA A 26 6.73 4.67 -11.44
CA ALA A 26 5.66 5.41 -10.78
C ALA A 26 5.50 5.00 -9.30
N ILE A 27 5.66 3.72 -8.96
CA ILE A 27 5.67 3.27 -7.56
C ILE A 27 6.84 3.86 -6.78
N ALA A 28 8.05 3.88 -7.36
CA ALA A 28 9.21 4.48 -6.72
C ALA A 28 9.02 6.00 -6.48
N GLU A 29 8.47 6.72 -7.46
CA GLU A 29 8.12 8.14 -7.33
C GLU A 29 7.03 8.37 -6.26
N LEU A 30 6.06 7.47 -6.15
CA LEU A 30 4.99 7.53 -5.15
C LEU A 30 5.53 7.32 -3.72
N GLN A 31 6.58 6.51 -3.56
CA GLN A 31 7.19 6.19 -2.27
C GLN A 31 8.26 7.20 -1.81
N ALA A 32 8.87 7.94 -2.74
CA ALA A 32 9.88 8.94 -2.45
C ALA A 32 9.43 10.08 -1.49
N PRO A 33 8.22 10.67 -1.62
CA PRO A 33 7.77 11.71 -0.70
C PRO A 33 7.25 11.15 0.65
N PRO A 34 7.10 12.01 1.68
CA PRO A 34 6.49 11.65 2.96
C PRO A 34 5.09 11.03 2.80
N ALA A 35 4.66 10.25 3.81
CA ALA A 35 3.38 9.54 3.80
C ALA A 35 2.15 10.45 3.61
N GLU A 36 2.30 11.72 3.98
CA GLU A 36 1.29 12.76 4.02
C GLU A 36 1.11 13.45 2.67
N ALA A 37 1.98 13.15 1.70
CA ALA A 37 1.86 13.65 0.34
C ALA A 37 0.49 13.27 -0.24
N PRO A 38 -0.26 14.22 -0.83
CA PRO A 38 -1.61 13.97 -1.35
C PRO A 38 -1.69 12.77 -2.27
N GLU A 39 -0.72 12.61 -3.18
CA GLU A 39 -0.66 11.52 -4.14
C GLU A 39 -0.54 10.17 -3.44
N ARG A 40 0.34 10.10 -2.44
CA ARG A 40 0.59 8.90 -1.64
C ARG A 40 -0.64 8.52 -0.81
N ARG A 41 -1.27 9.49 -0.14
CA ARG A 41 -2.51 9.26 0.63
C ARG A 41 -3.68 8.78 -0.24
N LEU A 42 -3.77 9.25 -1.48
CA LEU A 42 -4.83 8.87 -2.40
C LEU A 42 -4.57 7.52 -3.06
N ALA A 43 -3.34 7.26 -3.52
CA ALA A 43 -3.03 6.10 -4.33
C ALA A 43 -2.75 4.83 -3.52
N LEU A 44 -2.05 4.91 -2.37
CA LEU A 44 -1.68 3.72 -1.61
C LEU A 44 -2.88 2.84 -1.21
N PRO A 45 -4.00 3.39 -0.70
CA PRO A 45 -5.17 2.57 -0.36
C PRO A 45 -5.81 1.88 -1.57
N VAL A 46 -5.64 2.44 -2.78
CA VAL A 46 -6.14 1.84 -4.03
C VAL A 46 -5.23 0.69 -4.45
N LEU A 47 -3.91 0.91 -4.46
CA LEU A 47 -2.91 -0.11 -4.81
C LEU A 47 -2.98 -1.31 -3.85
N LEU A 48 -3.11 -1.06 -2.55
CA LEU A 48 -3.30 -2.12 -1.55
C LEU A 48 -4.55 -2.94 -1.81
N ARG A 49 -5.69 -2.29 -2.09
CA ARG A 49 -6.93 -3.01 -2.39
C ARG A 49 -6.81 -3.85 -3.65
N LEU A 50 -6.19 -3.31 -4.71
CA LEU A 50 -5.96 -4.03 -5.95
C LEU A 50 -5.06 -5.26 -5.72
N ALA A 51 -3.97 -5.11 -4.96
CA ALA A 51 -3.08 -6.22 -4.62
C ALA A 51 -3.82 -7.36 -3.90
N LEU A 52 -4.77 -7.03 -3.02
CA LEU A 52 -5.58 -8.01 -2.30
C LEU A 52 -6.65 -8.67 -3.17
N THR A 53 -6.98 -8.13 -4.35
CA THR A 53 -7.91 -8.76 -5.30
C THR A 53 -7.24 -9.73 -6.27
N VAL A 54 -5.90 -9.68 -6.40
CA VAL A 54 -5.16 -10.61 -7.25
C VAL A 54 -5.33 -12.05 -6.71
N PRO A 55 -5.64 -13.04 -7.56
CA PRO A 55 -5.78 -14.43 -7.12
C PRO A 55 -4.54 -14.93 -6.38
N THR A 56 -4.71 -15.61 -5.25
CA THR A 56 -3.59 -16.19 -4.51
C THR A 56 -2.97 -17.42 -5.17
N ASP A 57 -3.73 -18.10 -6.04
CA ASP A 57 -3.24 -19.22 -6.83
C ASP A 57 -2.45 -18.71 -8.05
N PRO A 58 -1.13 -18.96 -8.14
CA PRO A 58 -0.32 -18.49 -9.27
C PRO A 58 -0.79 -19.00 -10.63
N ALA A 59 -1.48 -20.14 -10.68
CA ALA A 59 -2.02 -20.67 -11.93
C ALA A 59 -3.16 -19.80 -12.51
N GLN A 60 -3.75 -18.92 -11.68
CA GLN A 60 -4.83 -18.01 -12.06
C GLN A 60 -4.34 -16.56 -12.26
N GLN A 61 -3.03 -16.31 -12.08
CA GLN A 61 -2.43 -14.99 -12.24
C GLN A 61 -1.95 -14.78 -13.67
N THR A 62 -2.27 -13.62 -14.22
CA THR A 62 -1.65 -13.14 -15.47
C THR A 62 -0.20 -12.69 -15.23
N SER A 63 0.55 -12.45 -16.31
CA SER A 63 1.89 -11.84 -16.20
C SER A 63 1.82 -10.46 -15.53
N ASP A 64 0.79 -9.69 -15.84
CA ASP A 64 0.60 -8.34 -15.29
C ASP A 64 0.28 -8.40 -13.79
N ASP A 65 -0.50 -9.40 -13.35
CA ASP A 65 -0.77 -9.65 -11.94
C ASP A 65 0.52 -9.94 -11.16
N GLN A 66 1.37 -10.82 -11.71
CA GLN A 66 2.65 -11.18 -11.09
C GLN A 66 3.58 -9.97 -11.00
N GLU A 67 3.65 -9.17 -12.06
CA GLU A 67 4.46 -7.95 -12.09
C GLU A 67 3.94 -6.91 -11.09
N PHE A 68 2.63 -6.72 -11.03
CA PHE A 68 1.99 -5.80 -10.09
C PHE A 68 2.25 -6.22 -8.64
N LEU A 69 2.11 -7.51 -8.31
CA LEU A 69 2.41 -8.03 -6.99
C LEU A 69 3.89 -7.83 -6.62
N MET A 70 4.80 -8.10 -7.55
CA MET A 70 6.24 -7.88 -7.32
C MET A 70 6.54 -6.40 -7.06
N ASN A 71 6.01 -5.50 -7.86
CA ASN A 71 6.26 -4.06 -7.73
C ASN A 71 5.59 -3.44 -6.49
N THR A 72 4.52 -4.04 -5.96
CA THR A 72 3.78 -3.53 -4.79
C THR A 72 4.07 -4.27 -3.48
N GLN A 73 4.96 -5.26 -3.49
CA GLN A 73 5.27 -6.09 -2.31
C GLN A 73 5.68 -5.25 -1.10
N ASP A 74 6.58 -4.27 -1.28
CA ASP A 74 7.05 -3.41 -0.19
C ASP A 74 5.93 -2.55 0.41
N ILE A 75 4.96 -2.15 -0.42
CA ILE A 75 3.78 -1.39 0.03
C ILE A 75 2.94 -2.26 0.98
N VAL A 76 2.65 -3.50 0.56
CA VAL A 76 1.85 -4.46 1.35
C VAL A 76 2.55 -4.80 2.66
N GLU A 77 3.85 -5.08 2.62
CA GLU A 77 4.62 -5.44 3.81
C GLU A 77 4.76 -4.27 4.80
N THR A 78 4.94 -3.04 4.31
CA THR A 78 4.97 -1.84 5.16
C THR A 78 3.63 -1.66 5.86
N TRP A 79 2.53 -1.71 5.10
CA TRP A 79 1.18 -1.58 5.64
C TRP A 79 0.87 -2.65 6.69
N ARG A 80 1.27 -3.92 6.42
CA ARG A 80 1.10 -5.02 7.38
C ARG A 80 1.84 -4.75 8.70
N ARG A 81 3.07 -4.26 8.63
CA ARG A 81 3.86 -3.93 9.85
C ARG A 81 3.20 -2.82 10.65
N GLU A 82 2.77 -1.75 9.99
CA GLU A 82 2.06 -0.63 10.64
C GLU A 82 0.77 -1.10 11.31
N ALA A 83 -0.06 -1.88 10.60
CA ALA A 83 -1.30 -2.43 11.14
C ALA A 83 -1.07 -3.33 12.37
N ILE A 84 -0.01 -4.15 12.37
CA ILE A 84 0.36 -4.97 13.53
C ILE A 84 0.77 -4.08 14.71
N GLN A 85 1.60 -3.07 14.49
CA GLN A 85 2.05 -2.14 15.53
C GLN A 85 0.87 -1.36 16.15
N GLU A 86 -0.03 -0.85 15.32
CA GLU A 86 -1.26 -0.20 15.80
C GLU A 86 -2.13 -1.17 16.62
N GLY A 87 -2.28 -2.41 16.15
CA GLY A 87 -3.01 -3.45 16.85
C GLY A 87 -2.45 -3.74 18.25
N LEU A 88 -1.12 -3.82 18.38
CA LEU A 88 -0.45 -4.00 19.66
C LEU A 88 -0.72 -2.83 20.62
N GLN A 89 -0.51 -1.59 20.16
CA GLN A 89 -0.76 -0.39 20.97
C GLN A 89 -2.22 -0.29 21.43
N GLN A 90 -3.18 -0.58 20.54
CA GLN A 90 -4.59 -0.61 20.89
C GLN A 90 -4.91 -1.72 21.91
N GLY A 91 -4.27 -2.88 21.77
CA GLY A 91 -4.39 -4.01 22.71
C GLY A 91 -3.91 -3.64 24.11
N GLU A 92 -2.72 -3.05 24.21
CA GLU A 92 -2.16 -2.55 25.48
C GLU A 92 -3.07 -1.52 26.14
N ARG A 93 -3.57 -0.54 25.37
CA ARG A 93 -4.51 0.47 25.87
C ARG A 93 -5.79 -0.16 26.41
N LYS A 94 -6.37 -1.13 25.69
CA LYS A 94 -7.58 -1.84 26.13
C LYS A 94 -7.33 -2.64 27.41
N LEU A 95 -6.17 -3.28 27.53
CA LEU A 95 -5.77 -4.03 28.73
C LEU A 95 -5.65 -3.10 29.94
N LEU A 96 -4.96 -1.97 29.80
CA LEU A 96 -4.82 -0.96 30.85
C LEU A 96 -6.19 -0.43 31.31
N LEU A 97 -7.07 -0.08 30.36
CA LEU A 97 -8.43 0.38 30.67
C LEU A 97 -9.24 -0.67 31.43
N ARG A 98 -9.12 -1.96 31.06
CA ARG A 98 -9.78 -3.06 31.77
C ARG A 98 -9.25 -3.22 33.20
N GLN A 99 -7.94 -3.09 33.42
CA GLN A 99 -7.33 -3.16 34.74
C GLN A 99 -7.76 -1.99 35.63
N LEU A 100 -7.75 -0.76 35.09
CA LEU A 100 -8.23 0.43 35.80
C LEU A 100 -9.70 0.29 36.20
N ARG A 101 -10.57 -0.15 35.29
CA ARG A 101 -11.98 -0.38 35.59
C ARG A 101 -12.19 -1.44 36.66
N ARG A 102 -11.35 -2.49 36.73
CA ARG A 102 -11.40 -3.49 37.81
C ARG A 102 -10.94 -2.95 39.17
N ARG A 103 -10.00 -1.99 39.18
CA ARG A 103 -9.39 -1.45 40.40
C ARG A 103 -10.22 -0.31 41.01
N PHE A 104 -10.91 0.46 40.19
CA PHE A 104 -11.62 1.68 40.59
C PHE A 104 -13.12 1.66 40.25
N GLY A 105 -13.66 0.50 39.90
CA GLY A 105 -15.09 0.28 39.62
C GLY A 105 -15.67 -0.82 40.48
#